data_AF-A0A974TS79-F1
#
_entry.id   AF-A0A974TS79-F1
#
_cell.length_a   1.000
_cell.length_b   1.000
_cell.length_c   1.000
_cell.angle_alpha   90.00
_cell.angle_beta   90.00
_cell.angle_gamma   90.00
#
_symmetry.space_group_name_H-M   'P 1'
#
loop_
_entity.id
_entity.type
_entity.pdbx_description
1 polymer ?
#
loop_
_entity_poly.entity_id
_entity_poly.type
_entity_poly.pdbx_seq_one_letter_code
_entity_poly.pdbx_strand_id
1 'polypeptide(L)' 'MSDLDRPTLQRTPTLVARKCSCGDWAGFGFGKGEREEWWCWSHYPYKTSARMEAAEIADALSLRVA' A
#
# COMPACT_ATOMS: atom_id res chain seq x y z
N MET A 1 -11.90 -19.93 11.93
CA MET A 1 -11.96 -20.58 10.60
C MET A 1 -10.60 -21.20 10.36
N SER A 2 -10.53 -22.52 10.14
CA SER A 2 -9.26 -23.17 9.82
C SER A 2 -8.99 -23.03 8.31
N ASP A 3 -7.73 -23.12 7.90
CA ASP A 3 -7.38 -23.00 6.47
C ASP A 3 -7.99 -24.13 5.62
N LEU A 4 -8.38 -25.26 6.22
CA LEU A 4 -9.05 -26.38 5.55
C LEU A 4 -10.49 -26.04 5.13
N ASP A 5 -11.10 -25.04 5.77
CA ASP A 5 -12.46 -24.59 5.47
C ASP A 5 -12.47 -23.51 4.39
N ARG A 6 -11.30 -23.07 3.90
CA ARG A 6 -11.21 -22.00 2.90
C ARG A 6 -11.61 -22.56 1.53
N PRO A 7 -12.65 -22.00 0.87
CA PRO A 7 -13.03 -22.42 -0.46
C PRO A 7 -11.90 -22.18 -1.45
N THR A 8 -11.65 -23.18 -2.30
CA THR A 8 -10.66 -23.07 -3.38
C THR A 8 -11.13 -22.01 -4.39
N LEU A 9 -10.23 -21.11 -4.77
CA LEU A 9 -10.55 -20.11 -5.80
C LEU A 9 -10.83 -20.82 -7.12
N GLN A 10 -12.07 -20.70 -7.62
CA GLN A 10 -12.47 -21.33 -8.88
C GLN A 10 -11.95 -20.60 -10.12
N ARG A 11 -11.45 -19.36 -9.97
CA ARG A 11 -10.90 -18.54 -11.06
C ARG A 11 -9.74 -17.71 -10.56
N THR A 12 -8.78 -17.47 -11.44
CA THR A 12 -7.68 -16.53 -11.20
C THR A 12 -8.25 -15.11 -11.04
N PRO A 13 -7.90 -14.38 -9.96
CA PRO A 13 -8.25 -12.98 -9.81
C PRO A 13 -7.67 -12.14 -10.96
N THR A 14 -8.47 -11.27 -11.56
CA THR A 14 -7.98 -10.35 -12.59
C THR A 14 -7.06 -9.31 -11.96
N LEU A 15 -5.82 -9.23 -12.45
CA LEU A 15 -4.90 -8.15 -12.11
C LEU A 15 -5.29 -6.90 -12.91
N VAL A 16 -5.64 -5.82 -12.22
CA VAL A 16 -6.05 -4.57 -12.89
C VAL A 16 -4.96 -3.51 -12.71
N ALA A 17 -4.56 -2.89 -13.83
CA ALA A 17 -3.73 -1.70 -13.85
C ALA A 17 -4.56 -0.49 -13.41
N ARG A 18 -4.07 0.27 -12.43
CA ARG A 18 -4.82 1.36 -11.81
C ARG A 18 -4.08 2.69 -11.95
N LYS A 19 -4.87 3.75 -12.10
CA LYS A 19 -4.41 5.13 -12.19
C LYS A 19 -4.90 5.91 -10.99
N CYS A 20 -4.13 6.91 -10.62
CA CYS A 20 -4.54 7.93 -9.67
C CYS A 20 -5.59 8.85 -10.29
N SER A 21 -6.32 9.58 -9.46
CA SER A 21 -7.24 10.64 -9.91
C SER A 21 -6.55 11.71 -10.76
N CYS A 22 -5.24 11.93 -10.58
CA CYS A 22 -4.44 12.82 -11.43
C CYS A 22 -4.04 12.21 -12.79
N GLY A 23 -4.42 10.95 -13.06
CA GLY A 23 -4.09 10.24 -14.31
C GLY A 23 -2.75 9.50 -14.30
N ASP A 24 -1.90 9.73 -13.28
CA ASP A 24 -0.62 9.03 -13.14
C ASP A 24 -0.80 7.56 -12.73
N TRP A 25 0.25 6.77 -12.96
CA TRP A 25 0.30 5.38 -12.58
C TRP A 25 0.22 5.19 -11.05
N ALA A 26 -0.68 4.33 -10.58
CA ALA A 26 -0.89 4.01 -9.17
C ALA A 26 -0.58 2.55 -8.79
N GLY A 27 -0.34 1.66 -9.76
CA GLY A 27 0.07 0.28 -9.53
C GLY A 27 -0.90 -0.78 -10.06
N PHE A 28 -0.73 -2.01 -9.58
CA PHE A 28 -1.59 -3.15 -9.88
C PHE A 28 -2.27 -3.65 -8.61
N GLY A 29 -3.51 -4.14 -8.73
CA GLY A 29 -4.24 -4.73 -7.62
C GLY A 29 -5.29 -5.74 -8.02
N PHE A 30 -5.68 -6.55 -7.04
CA PHE A 30 -6.76 -7.51 -7.12
C PHE A 30 -7.99 -6.94 -6.39
N GLY A 31 -8.58 -5.87 -6.94
CA GLY A 31 -9.73 -5.18 -6.36
C GLY A 31 -10.98 -5.37 -7.21
N LYS A 32 -12.14 -5.59 -6.57
CA LYS A 32 -13.45 -5.61 -7.24
C LYS A 32 -14.09 -4.22 -7.12
N GLY A 33 -14.13 -3.46 -8.23
CA GLY A 33 -14.92 -2.23 -8.34
C GLY A 33 -14.15 -1.00 -8.82
N GLU A 34 -14.90 0.05 -9.15
CA GLU A 34 -14.40 1.37 -9.58
C GLU A 34 -14.08 2.31 -8.40
N ARG A 35 -14.46 1.95 -7.17
CA ARG A 35 -14.45 2.85 -5.99
C ARG A 35 -13.30 2.67 -5.00
N GLU A 36 -12.28 1.89 -5.34
CA GLU A 36 -11.03 1.95 -4.57
C GLU A 36 -10.26 3.19 -5.02
N GLU A 37 -9.97 4.13 -4.11
CA GLU A 37 -9.07 5.23 -4.41
C GLU A 37 -7.64 4.68 -4.56
N TRP A 38 -7.04 4.95 -5.72
CA TRP A 38 -5.66 4.57 -6.02
C TRP A 38 -4.80 5.83 -6.04
N TRP A 39 -3.60 5.74 -5.47
CA TRP A 39 -2.68 6.88 -5.38
C TRP A 39 -1.41 6.62 -6.18
N CYS A 40 -1.00 7.58 -6.99
CA CYS A 40 0.37 7.61 -7.48
C CYS A 40 1.30 7.96 -6.32
N TRP A 41 2.61 7.75 -6.50
CA TRP A 41 3.60 8.04 -5.45
C TRP A 41 3.57 9.49 -4.94
N SER A 42 3.12 10.45 -5.76
CA SER A 42 3.00 11.85 -5.36
C SER A 42 1.80 12.11 -4.45
N HIS A 43 0.71 11.37 -4.65
CA HIS A 43 -0.53 11.51 -3.88
C HIS A 43 -0.70 10.45 -2.79
N TYR A 44 0.31 9.61 -2.56
CA TYR A 44 0.25 8.58 -1.53
C TYR A 44 0.18 9.24 -0.15
N PRO A 45 -0.95 9.08 0.59
CA PRO A 45 -1.23 9.89 1.79
C PRO A 45 -0.26 9.63 2.94
N TYR A 46 0.42 8.48 2.93
CA TYR A 46 1.36 8.06 3.98
C TYR A 46 2.83 8.25 3.58
N LYS A 47 3.12 9.00 2.50
CA LYS A 47 4.49 9.22 2.01
C LYS A 47 5.40 9.91 3.03
N THR A 48 4.84 10.80 3.85
CA THR A 48 5.58 11.66 4.76
C THR A 48 5.70 11.06 6.17
N SER A 49 4.68 10.37 6.67
CA SER A 49 4.68 9.84 8.04
C SER A 49 5.78 8.80 8.24
N ALA A 50 5.89 7.80 7.36
CA ALA A 50 6.88 6.73 7.51
C ALA A 50 8.34 7.22 7.44
N ARG A 51 8.63 8.24 6.62
CA ARG A 51 9.98 8.82 6.53
C ARG A 51 10.30 9.73 7.71
N MET A 52 9.33 10.50 8.21
CA MET A 52 9.53 11.33 9.40
C MET A 52 9.67 10.46 10.65
N GLU A 53 8.83 9.45 10.83
CA GLU A 53 8.95 8.47 11.92
C GLU A 53 10.30 7.76 11.88
N ALA A 54 10.76 7.33 10.70
CA ALA A 54 12.08 6.72 10.56
C ALA A 54 13.22 7.69 10.91
N ALA A 55 13.11 8.97 10.57
CA ALA A 55 14.09 9.99 10.93
C ALA A 55 14.10 10.25 12.45
N GLU A 56 12.93 10.36 13.07
CA GLU A 56 12.79 10.53 14.52
C GLU A 56 13.37 9.33 15.31
N ILE A 57 13.13 8.10 14.83
CA ILE A 57 13.71 6.89 15.42
C ILE A 57 15.23 6.87 15.27
N ALA A 58 15.76 7.28 14.11
CA ALA A 58 17.20 7.36 13.88
C ALA A 58 17.87 8.37 14.82
N ASP A 59 17.28 9.56 14.98
CA ASP A 59 17.77 10.59 15.91
C ASP A 59 17.74 10.10 17.37
N ALA A 60 16.65 9.44 17.78
CA ALA A 60 16.52 8.88 19.13
C ALA A 60 17.53 7.77 19.42
N LEU A 61 17.91 6.97 18.41
CA LEU A 61 18.97 5.96 18.53
C LEU A 61 20.36 6.59 18.58
N SER A 62 20.63 7.62 17.78
CA SER A 62 21.89 8.37 17.80
C SER A 62 22.16 9.02 19.17
N LEU A 63 21.13 9.52 19.85
CA LEU A 63 21.25 10.10 21.19
C LEU A 63 21.51 9.07 22.31
N ARG A 64 21.25 7.77 22.08
CA ARG A 64 21.46 6.71 23.09
C ARG A 64 22.81 6.00 22.97
N VAL A 65 23.55 6.26 21.90
CA VAL A 65 24.85 5.64 21.60
C VAL A 65 26.02 6.59 21.88
N ALA A 66 25.74 7.87 22.19
CA ALA A 66 26.72 8.86 22.64
C ALA A 66 26.80 8.91 24.18
#